data_AF-A0A519VWX4-F1
#
_entry.id   AF-A0A519VWX4-F1
#
_cell.length_a   1.000
_cell.length_b   1.000
_cell.length_c   1.000
_cell.angle_alpha   90.00
_cell.angle_beta   90.00
_cell.angle_gamma   90.00
#
_symmetry.space_group_name_H-M   'P 1'
#
loop_
_entity.id
_entity.type
_entity.pdbx_description
1 polymer ?
#
loop_
_entity_poly.entity_id
_entity_poly.type
_entity_poly.pdbx_seq_one_letter_code
_entity_poly.pdbx_strand_id
1 'polypeptide(L)'
;MKSKHSFSVNFYVRSDRKAFGTAPLYVRITVDGKMVYFATKKSVDPSQWDQKAQRLKGTSMENNSIRDRMRQLINEIGAAYDELRFQKELITAEKIKAKVEGEDQGKTLKALIKYHFDQPGKLLAAGTLKNYYSTERFLTEFLKEKKLSDIQLAKIDFKFLTDFGVYLRTKTPDKGQRVCTNNTVMKHMERFQKLMGLAMKFGWILRGPFIHFNRKIVTKDREVLDDDELRLIQNIDLPDVLQAAVRDMFVFSCYTGLAYSEINSLSPCHITTDNEGGVWLVMKRKKTLTTNERSFHMMVLPIALALIQKYRFSPDAIHREAVFPCPSNQYTNRALK
;
A
#
# COMPACT_ATOMS: atom_id res chain seq x y z
N MET A 1 -2.65 -24.33 32.60
CA MET A 1 -3.21 -24.19 31.23
C MET A 1 -2.74 -25.37 30.39
N LYS A 2 -3.61 -26.36 30.10
CA LYS A 2 -3.27 -27.46 29.18
C LYS A 2 -3.09 -26.88 27.77
N SER A 3 -1.95 -27.12 27.12
CA SER A 3 -1.74 -26.68 25.73
C SER A 3 -2.81 -27.35 24.85
N LYS A 4 -3.50 -26.56 24.01
CA LYS A 4 -4.51 -27.07 23.06
C LYS A 4 -3.92 -27.98 21.98
N HIS A 5 -2.59 -27.95 21.81
CA HIS A 5 -1.87 -28.73 20.82
C HIS A 5 -0.83 -29.62 21.51
N SER A 6 -0.73 -30.87 21.06
CA SER A 6 0.37 -31.76 21.43
C SER A 6 1.55 -31.46 20.51
N PHE A 7 2.71 -31.12 21.09
CA PHE A 7 3.93 -30.80 20.35
C PHE A 7 5.09 -31.58 20.95
N SER A 8 5.84 -32.31 20.12
CA SER A 8 7.06 -33.00 20.55
C SER A 8 8.11 -33.00 19.45
N VAL A 9 9.37 -32.95 19.87
CA VAL A 9 10.56 -32.97 19.00
C VAL A 9 11.46 -34.08 19.46
N ASN A 10 11.65 -35.09 18.61
CA ASN A 10 12.47 -36.25 18.91
C ASN A 10 13.51 -36.46 17.80
N PHE A 11 14.66 -37.00 18.14
CA PHE A 11 15.71 -37.43 17.24
C PHE A 11 15.67 -38.95 17.04
N TYR A 12 15.96 -39.38 15.82
CA TYR A 12 15.98 -40.79 15.45
C TYR A 12 17.15 -41.07 14.52
N VAL A 13 17.87 -42.16 14.79
CA VAL A 13 18.94 -42.64 13.93
C VAL A 13 18.38 -43.65 12.97
N ARG A 14 18.50 -43.38 11.67
CA ARG A 14 18.07 -44.30 10.61
C ARG A 14 19.15 -45.35 10.34
N SER A 15 19.22 -46.34 11.22
CA SER A 15 20.15 -47.48 11.11
C SER A 15 19.99 -48.27 9.81
N ASP A 16 18.81 -48.20 9.19
CA ASP A 16 18.50 -48.75 7.85
C ASP A 16 19.28 -48.09 6.71
N ARG A 17 19.88 -46.91 6.96
CA ARG A 17 20.67 -46.13 5.98
C ARG A 17 22.13 -45.99 6.40
N LYS A 18 22.68 -47.02 7.04
CA LYS A 18 24.07 -47.02 7.50
C LYS A 18 25.03 -47.04 6.30
N ALA A 19 25.98 -46.10 6.28
CA ALA A 19 27.06 -46.04 5.30
C ALA A 19 28.37 -45.71 6.02
N PHE A 20 29.45 -46.41 5.68
CA PHE A 20 30.79 -46.18 6.25
C PHE A 20 30.81 -46.15 7.79
N GLY A 21 30.10 -47.09 8.44
CA GLY A 21 30.08 -47.20 9.91
C GLY A 21 29.13 -46.23 10.63
N THR A 22 28.61 -45.20 9.96
CA THR A 22 27.71 -44.20 10.56
C THR A 22 26.32 -44.24 9.93
N ALA A 23 25.31 -43.73 10.64
CA ALA A 23 23.93 -43.65 10.18
C ALA A 23 23.38 -42.22 10.32
N PRO A 24 22.55 -41.76 9.38
CA PRO A 24 22.05 -40.39 9.40
C PRO A 24 21.08 -40.16 10.56
N LEU A 25 21.26 -39.02 11.23
CA LEU A 25 20.41 -38.54 12.31
C LEU A 25 19.27 -37.69 11.72
N TYR A 26 18.04 -38.04 12.07
CA TYR A 26 16.83 -37.32 11.68
C TYR A 26 16.19 -36.67 12.90
N VAL A 27 15.47 -35.58 12.67
CA VAL A 27 14.56 -35.01 13.65
C VAL A 27 13.12 -35.28 13.21
N ARG A 28 12.28 -35.58 14.18
CA ARG A 28 10.85 -35.86 14.06
C ARG A 28 10.09 -34.80 14.84
N ILE A 29 9.26 -34.04 14.14
CA ILE A 29 8.31 -33.11 14.73
C ILE A 29 6.93 -33.78 14.73
N THR A 30 6.27 -33.81 15.88
CA THR A 30 4.88 -34.26 16.01
C THR A 30 4.02 -33.10 16.45
N VAL A 31 2.97 -32.81 15.69
CA VAL A 31 1.91 -31.86 16.06
C VAL A 31 0.57 -32.57 15.92
N ASP A 32 -0.20 -32.66 17.01
CA ASP A 32 -1.56 -33.25 17.02
C ASP A 32 -1.64 -34.63 16.33
N GLY A 33 -0.67 -35.49 16.66
CA GLY A 33 -0.57 -36.84 16.12
C GLY A 33 0.03 -36.95 14.71
N LYS A 34 0.15 -35.85 13.96
CA LYS A 34 0.79 -35.85 12.63
C LYS A 34 2.30 -35.64 12.77
N MET A 35 3.08 -36.48 12.09
CA MET A 35 4.54 -36.54 12.22
C MET A 35 5.21 -36.18 10.91
N VAL A 36 6.28 -35.40 11.00
CA VAL A 36 7.14 -35.06 9.86
C VAL A 36 8.60 -35.27 10.25
N TYR A 37 9.37 -35.81 9.31
CA TYR A 37 10.80 -36.08 9.47
C TYR A 37 11.62 -35.20 8.52
N PHE A 38 12.76 -34.72 8.99
CA PHE A 38 13.80 -34.17 8.12
C PHE A 38 15.20 -34.47 8.64
N ALA A 39 16.16 -34.46 7.72
CA ALA A 39 17.53 -34.87 8.00
C ALA A 39 18.29 -33.75 8.72
N THR A 40 19.03 -34.07 9.79
CA THR A 40 19.87 -33.09 10.49
C THR A 40 21.15 -32.74 9.72
N LYS A 41 21.42 -33.45 8.60
CA LYS A 41 22.68 -33.42 7.83
C LYS A 41 23.91 -33.86 8.64
N LYS A 42 23.70 -34.55 9.77
CA LYS A 42 24.74 -35.19 10.56
C LYS A 42 24.50 -36.69 10.60
N SER A 43 25.58 -37.46 10.64
CA SER A 43 25.57 -38.91 10.83
C SER A 43 26.24 -39.24 12.14
N VAL A 44 25.76 -40.29 12.80
CA VAL A 44 26.24 -40.75 14.11
C VAL A 44 26.53 -42.24 14.04
N ASP A 45 27.47 -42.72 14.85
CA ASP A 45 27.61 -44.16 15.08
C ASP A 45 26.40 -44.66 15.90
N PRO A 46 25.59 -45.61 15.39
CA PRO A 46 24.47 -46.17 16.14
C PRO A 46 24.84 -46.74 17.52
N SER A 47 26.08 -47.20 17.71
CA SER A 47 26.57 -47.73 19.00
C SER A 47 26.68 -46.63 20.07
N GLN A 48 26.94 -45.39 19.64
CA GLN A 48 27.09 -44.23 20.50
C GLN A 48 25.77 -43.49 20.73
N TRP A 49 24.69 -43.85 20.03
CA TRP A 49 23.40 -43.20 20.16
C TRP A 49 22.50 -43.91 21.19
N ASP A 50 21.97 -43.14 22.14
CA ASP A 50 20.93 -43.61 23.06
C ASP A 50 19.56 -43.10 22.61
N GLN A 51 18.74 -44.01 22.07
CA GLN A 51 17.40 -43.68 21.58
C GLN A 51 16.43 -43.31 22.71
N LYS A 52 16.57 -43.87 23.92
CA LYS A 52 15.67 -43.52 25.04
C LYS A 52 16.03 -42.15 25.61
N ALA A 53 17.32 -41.89 25.80
CA ALA A 53 17.80 -40.62 26.33
C ALA A 53 17.88 -39.50 25.28
N GLN A 54 17.77 -39.83 23.98
CA GLN A 54 17.90 -38.91 22.85
C GLN A 54 19.26 -38.18 22.85
N ARG A 55 20.34 -38.91 23.15
CA ARG A 55 21.68 -38.35 23.40
C ARG A 55 22.79 -39.22 22.81
N LEU A 56 23.90 -38.58 22.46
CA LEU A 56 25.14 -39.25 22.09
C LEU A 56 26.02 -39.51 23.32
N LYS A 57 26.59 -40.71 23.39
CA LYS A 57 27.60 -41.13 24.36
C LYS A 57 29.00 -40.67 23.91
N GLY A 58 29.89 -40.41 24.88
CA GLY A 58 31.27 -39.98 24.60
C GLY A 58 31.42 -38.47 24.33
N THR A 59 32.66 -37.97 24.44
CA THR A 59 33.01 -36.54 24.48
C THR A 59 33.86 -36.06 23.30
N SER A 60 33.89 -36.83 22.20
CA SER A 60 34.64 -36.45 20.99
C SER A 60 34.18 -35.10 20.43
N MET A 61 35.08 -34.43 19.71
CA MET A 61 34.79 -33.15 19.06
C MET A 61 33.60 -33.26 18.08
N GLU A 62 33.52 -34.38 17.35
CA GLU A 62 32.39 -34.68 16.46
C GLU A 62 31.07 -34.82 17.24
N ASN A 63 31.07 -35.57 18.35
CA ASN A 63 29.86 -35.74 19.16
C ASN A 63 29.41 -34.44 19.81
N ASN A 64 30.35 -33.57 20.19
CA ASN A 64 30.02 -32.22 20.67
C ASN A 64 29.39 -31.37 19.55
N SER A 65 29.95 -31.37 18.34
CA SER A 65 29.37 -30.67 17.17
C SER A 65 27.95 -31.14 16.85
N ILE A 66 27.68 -32.44 16.95
CA ILE A 66 26.35 -33.00 16.71
C ILE A 66 25.38 -32.58 17.84
N ARG A 67 25.82 -32.59 19.10
CA ARG A 67 25.01 -32.08 20.23
C ARG A 67 24.67 -30.60 20.06
N ASP A 68 25.60 -29.77 19.61
CA ASP A 68 25.35 -28.35 19.35
C ASP A 68 24.34 -28.17 18.23
N ARG A 69 24.45 -28.93 17.13
CA ARG A 69 23.47 -28.89 16.04
C ARG A 69 22.09 -29.35 16.48
N MET A 70 21.99 -30.39 17.31
CA MET A 70 20.72 -30.84 17.90
C MET A 70 20.09 -29.73 18.75
N ARG A 71 20.88 -29.04 19.57
CA ARG A 71 20.40 -27.91 20.38
C ARG A 71 19.91 -26.74 19.51
N GLN A 72 20.65 -26.40 18.46
CA GLN A 72 20.23 -25.38 17.50
C GLN A 72 18.90 -25.74 16.84
N LEU A 73 18.74 -26.98 16.37
CA LEU A 73 17.49 -27.46 15.78
C LEU A 73 16.32 -27.38 16.76
N ILE A 74 16.51 -27.77 18.02
CA ILE A 74 15.46 -27.63 19.05
C ILE A 74 15.04 -26.16 19.18
N ASN A 75 16.00 -25.23 19.22
CA ASN A 75 15.71 -23.81 19.31
C ASN A 75 15.01 -23.27 18.06
N GLU A 76 15.47 -23.63 16.86
CA GLU A 76 14.87 -23.25 15.57
C GLU A 76 13.41 -23.74 15.47
N ILE A 77 13.17 -25.02 15.79
CA ILE A 77 11.83 -25.62 15.77
C ILE A 77 10.92 -24.98 16.83
N GLY A 78 11.44 -24.74 18.04
CA GLY A 78 10.72 -24.05 19.10
C GLY A 78 10.32 -22.63 18.72
N ALA A 79 11.26 -21.86 18.15
CA ALA A 79 11.00 -20.51 17.67
C ALA A 79 9.94 -20.50 16.55
N ALA A 80 10.00 -21.44 15.59
CA ALA A 80 9.01 -21.56 14.53
C ALA A 80 7.61 -21.94 15.07
N TYR A 81 7.54 -22.81 16.08
CA TYR A 81 6.28 -23.13 16.76
C TYR A 81 5.69 -21.91 17.46
N ASP A 82 6.51 -21.20 18.24
CA ASP A 82 6.07 -20.01 18.97
C ASP A 82 5.62 -18.90 18.02
N GLU A 83 6.33 -18.68 16.92
CA GLU A 83 5.94 -17.69 15.91
C GLU A 83 4.57 -18.00 15.30
N LEU A 84 4.32 -19.25 14.88
CA LEU A 84 3.02 -19.68 14.35
C LEU A 84 1.90 -19.51 15.40
N ARG A 85 2.22 -19.82 16.66
CA ARG A 85 1.29 -19.64 17.79
C ARG A 85 0.96 -18.17 18.04
N PHE A 86 1.95 -17.27 18.02
CA PHE A 86 1.76 -15.84 18.20
C PHE A 86 0.98 -15.20 17.04
N GLN A 87 1.24 -15.65 15.81
CA GLN A 87 0.51 -15.21 14.60
C GLN A 87 -0.92 -15.78 14.52
N LYS A 88 -1.32 -16.65 15.45
CA LYS A 88 -2.61 -17.38 15.43
C LYS A 88 -2.84 -18.16 14.14
N GLU A 89 -1.76 -18.63 13.51
CA GLU A 89 -1.84 -19.47 12.34
C GLU A 89 -2.12 -20.93 12.73
N LEU A 90 -2.64 -21.72 11.77
CA LEU A 90 -2.72 -23.16 11.92
C LEU A 90 -1.31 -23.73 12.12
N ILE A 91 -1.08 -24.39 13.26
CA ILE A 91 0.19 -25.03 13.60
C ILE A 91 0.17 -26.45 13.04
N THR A 92 1.04 -26.76 12.08
CA THR A 92 1.23 -28.12 11.56
C THR A 92 2.72 -28.48 11.54
N ALA A 93 3.03 -29.77 11.68
CA ALA A 93 4.42 -30.24 11.62
C ALA A 93 5.10 -29.90 10.28
N GLU A 94 4.34 -29.87 9.18
CA GLU A 94 4.82 -29.46 7.85
C GLU A 94 5.20 -27.98 7.79
N LYS A 95 4.38 -27.08 8.36
CA LYS A 95 4.70 -25.65 8.41
C LYS A 95 5.93 -25.37 9.27
N ILE A 96 6.07 -26.06 10.40
CA ILE A 96 7.25 -25.93 11.25
C ILE A 96 8.49 -26.41 10.49
N LYS A 97 8.43 -27.59 9.83
CA LYS A 97 9.50 -28.06 8.96
C LYS A 97 9.84 -27.04 7.87
N ALA A 98 8.84 -26.51 7.17
CA ALA A 98 9.04 -25.54 6.10
C ALA A 98 9.75 -24.28 6.61
N LYS A 99 9.39 -23.76 7.79
CA LYS A 99 10.10 -22.64 8.42
C LYS A 99 11.54 -22.97 8.77
N VAL A 100 11.80 -24.15 9.33
CA VAL A 100 13.14 -24.57 9.78
C VAL A 100 14.07 -24.88 8.60
N GLU A 101 13.57 -25.49 7.53
CA GLU A 101 14.35 -25.74 6.31
C GLU A 101 14.43 -24.53 5.37
N GLY A 102 13.74 -23.43 5.70
CA GLY A 102 13.68 -22.21 4.89
C GLY A 102 12.81 -22.35 3.63
N GLU A 103 11.95 -23.36 3.55
CA GLU A 103 10.97 -23.59 2.49
C GLU A 103 9.72 -22.71 2.66
N ASP A 104 9.45 -22.21 3.88
CA ASP A 104 8.45 -21.15 4.09
C ASP A 104 9.01 -19.82 3.56
N GLN A 105 8.72 -19.59 2.28
CA GLN A 105 9.16 -18.40 1.56
C GLN A 105 8.47 -17.10 2.04
N GLY A 106 7.55 -17.19 3.02
CA GLY A 106 6.80 -16.05 3.53
C GLY A 106 5.87 -15.43 2.49
N LYS A 107 5.31 -14.27 2.82
CA LYS A 107 4.43 -13.53 1.89
C LYS A 107 5.25 -12.68 0.93
N THR A 108 4.71 -12.48 -0.27
CA THR A 108 5.34 -11.67 -1.32
C THR A 108 4.71 -10.29 -1.45
N LEU A 109 5.39 -9.41 -2.18
CA LEU A 109 4.88 -8.07 -2.49
C LEU A 109 3.58 -8.13 -3.29
N LYS A 110 3.49 -9.00 -4.31
CA LYS A 110 2.23 -9.15 -5.06
C LYS A 110 1.08 -9.64 -4.18
N ALA A 111 1.33 -10.59 -3.28
CA ALA A 111 0.31 -11.08 -2.35
C ALA A 111 -0.22 -9.96 -1.44
N LEU A 112 0.68 -9.11 -0.94
CA LEU A 112 0.34 -7.94 -0.13
C LEU A 112 -0.49 -6.91 -0.92
N ILE A 113 -0.07 -6.61 -2.14
CA ILE A 113 -0.76 -5.65 -3.01
C ILE A 113 -2.17 -6.17 -3.34
N LYS A 114 -2.28 -7.44 -3.74
CA LYS A 114 -3.59 -8.08 -4.02
C LYS A 114 -4.50 -8.00 -2.80
N TYR A 115 -4.01 -8.39 -1.62
CA TYR A 115 -4.79 -8.30 -0.38
C TYR A 115 -5.24 -6.85 -0.10
N HIS A 116 -4.34 -5.87 -0.28
CA HIS A 116 -4.69 -4.46 -0.10
C HIS A 116 -5.83 -4.03 -1.03
N PHE A 117 -5.83 -4.43 -2.31
CA PHE A 117 -6.92 -4.09 -3.23
C PHE A 117 -8.23 -4.79 -2.92
N ASP A 118 -8.19 -6.09 -2.59
CA ASP A 118 -9.38 -6.92 -2.38
C ASP A 118 -10.12 -6.59 -1.06
N GLN A 119 -9.38 -6.06 -0.07
CA GLN A 119 -9.87 -5.81 1.29
C GLN A 119 -9.92 -4.30 1.61
N PRO A 120 -8.88 -3.66 2.21
CA PRO A 120 -8.97 -2.26 2.63
C PRO A 120 -9.13 -1.28 1.46
N GLY A 121 -8.70 -1.66 0.25
CA GLY A 121 -8.81 -0.86 -0.96
C GLY A 121 -10.25 -0.56 -1.36
N LYS A 122 -11.20 -1.44 -1.02
CA LYS A 122 -12.65 -1.22 -1.27
C LYS A 122 -13.23 -0.08 -0.45
N LEU A 123 -12.59 0.29 0.66
CA LEU A 123 -13.00 1.40 1.52
C LEU A 123 -12.38 2.74 1.06
N LEU A 124 -11.47 2.72 0.08
CA LEU A 124 -10.82 3.93 -0.42
C LEU A 124 -11.65 4.58 -1.52
N ALA A 125 -11.68 5.92 -1.52
CA ALA A 125 -12.24 6.67 -2.63
C ALA A 125 -11.53 6.32 -3.95
N ALA A 126 -12.27 6.27 -5.07
CA ALA A 126 -11.77 5.86 -6.37
C ALA A 126 -10.50 6.62 -6.81
N GLY A 127 -10.41 7.92 -6.51
CA GLY A 127 -9.22 8.73 -6.80
C GLY A 127 -7.99 8.29 -6.01
N THR A 128 -8.16 7.85 -4.77
CA THR A 128 -7.08 7.28 -3.95
C THR A 128 -6.69 5.89 -4.49
N LEU A 129 -7.66 5.06 -4.86
CA LEU A 129 -7.41 3.73 -5.42
C LEU A 129 -6.64 3.80 -6.75
N LYS A 130 -7.00 4.73 -7.64
CA LYS A 130 -6.27 5.04 -8.89
C LYS A 130 -4.79 5.32 -8.62
N ASN A 131 -4.50 6.07 -7.57
CA ASN A 131 -3.14 6.36 -7.15
C ASN A 131 -2.40 5.08 -6.67
N TYR A 132 -3.07 4.14 -6.00
CA TYR A 132 -2.46 2.86 -5.65
C TYR A 132 -2.13 2.02 -6.88
N TYR A 133 -3.01 1.94 -7.88
CA TYR A 133 -2.73 1.24 -9.15
C TYR A 133 -1.49 1.79 -9.86
N SER A 134 -1.32 3.12 -9.90
CA SER A 134 -0.09 3.70 -10.48
C SER A 134 1.17 3.30 -9.73
N THR A 135 1.09 3.11 -8.40
CA THR A 135 2.24 2.70 -7.58
C THR A 135 2.54 1.21 -7.76
N GLU A 136 1.53 0.36 -7.79
CA GLU A 136 1.66 -1.06 -8.13
C GLU A 136 2.30 -1.25 -9.51
N ARG A 137 1.87 -0.48 -10.51
CA ARG A 137 2.44 -0.52 -11.85
C ARG A 137 3.94 -0.25 -11.81
N PHE A 138 4.36 0.84 -11.16
CA PHE A 138 5.78 1.18 -11.05
C PHE A 138 6.59 0.16 -10.25
N LEU A 139 6.03 -0.42 -9.17
CA LEU A 139 6.69 -1.51 -8.45
C LEU A 139 6.87 -2.75 -9.34
N THR A 140 5.86 -3.09 -10.13
CA THR A 140 5.90 -4.24 -11.04
C THR A 140 6.92 -4.04 -12.16
N GLU A 141 6.98 -2.85 -12.75
CA GLU A 141 7.99 -2.50 -13.76
C GLU A 141 9.39 -2.52 -13.17
N PHE A 142 9.58 -1.95 -11.97
CA PHE A 142 10.86 -1.97 -11.27
C PHE A 142 11.36 -3.39 -10.98
N LEU A 143 10.45 -4.29 -10.57
CA LEU A 143 10.79 -5.70 -10.38
C LEU A 143 11.24 -6.34 -11.70
N LYS A 144 10.56 -6.04 -12.82
CA LYS A 144 10.97 -6.53 -14.15
C LYS A 144 12.35 -6.04 -14.55
N GLU A 145 12.70 -4.78 -14.26
CA GLU A 145 14.06 -4.25 -14.53
C GLU A 145 15.12 -4.98 -13.70
N LYS A 146 14.80 -5.31 -12.45
CA LYS A 146 15.64 -6.20 -11.62
C LYS A 146 15.59 -7.68 -12.02
N LYS A 147 14.90 -8.03 -13.12
CA LYS A 147 14.69 -9.42 -13.61
C LYS A 147 13.99 -10.33 -12.59
N LEU A 148 13.12 -9.75 -11.76
CA LEU A 148 12.33 -10.45 -10.76
C LEU A 148 10.85 -10.46 -11.16
N SER A 149 10.21 -11.62 -11.04
CA SER A 149 8.75 -11.73 -11.23
C SER A 149 7.98 -11.26 -9.99
N ASP A 150 8.55 -11.46 -8.80
CA ASP A 150 8.01 -11.04 -7.50
C ASP A 150 9.16 -10.93 -6.49
N ILE A 151 8.89 -10.43 -5.30
CA ILE A 151 9.85 -10.35 -4.20
C ILE A 151 9.19 -10.71 -2.87
N GLN A 152 9.90 -11.48 -2.04
CA GLN A 152 9.49 -11.76 -0.67
C GLN A 152 9.53 -10.47 0.15
N LEU A 153 8.53 -10.26 1.02
CA LEU A 153 8.47 -9.04 1.83
C LEU A 153 9.69 -8.89 2.75
N ALA A 154 10.26 -10.00 3.23
CA ALA A 154 11.46 -10.02 4.05
C ALA A 154 12.73 -9.53 3.32
N LYS A 155 12.75 -9.56 1.98
CA LYS A 155 13.87 -9.08 1.15
C LYS A 155 13.75 -7.60 0.79
N ILE A 156 12.66 -6.94 1.17
CA ILE A 156 12.49 -5.51 0.95
C ILE A 156 13.19 -4.78 2.09
N ASP A 157 14.38 -4.26 1.81
CA ASP A 157 15.22 -3.51 2.75
C ASP A 157 15.35 -2.03 2.35
N PHE A 158 16.16 -1.27 3.09
CA PHE A 158 16.38 0.15 2.79
C PHE A 158 17.06 0.37 1.41
N LYS A 159 17.90 -0.57 0.97
CA LYS A 159 18.52 -0.52 -0.36
C LYS A 159 17.46 -0.65 -1.45
N PHE A 160 16.53 -1.60 -1.32
CA PHE A 160 15.39 -1.72 -2.24
C PHE A 160 14.59 -0.42 -2.34
N LEU A 161 14.31 0.22 -1.20
CA LEU A 161 13.61 1.51 -1.17
C LEU A 161 14.38 2.62 -1.90
N THR A 162 15.70 2.68 -1.69
CA THR A 162 16.57 3.66 -2.32
C THR A 162 16.63 3.45 -3.83
N ASP A 163 16.89 2.22 -4.26
CA ASP A 163 16.92 1.83 -5.68
C ASP A 163 15.57 2.12 -6.36
N PHE A 164 14.45 1.83 -5.69
CA PHE A 164 13.12 2.15 -6.23
C PHE A 164 12.89 3.65 -6.35
N GLY A 165 13.34 4.44 -5.36
CA GLY A 165 13.30 5.89 -5.42
C GLY A 165 14.12 6.48 -6.57
N VAL A 166 15.29 5.90 -6.85
CA VAL A 166 16.13 6.25 -8.01
C VAL A 166 15.41 5.89 -9.31
N TYR A 167 14.92 4.65 -9.42
CA TYR A 167 14.14 4.19 -10.58
C TYR A 167 13.01 5.14 -10.93
N LEU A 168 12.20 5.56 -9.95
CA LEU A 168 11.09 6.49 -10.20
C LEU A 168 11.55 7.83 -10.79
N ARG A 169 12.76 8.29 -10.46
CA ARG A 169 13.33 9.55 -11.00
C ARG A 169 13.97 9.39 -12.37
N THR A 170 14.54 8.22 -12.65
CA THR A 170 15.34 7.99 -13.88
C THR A 170 14.56 7.29 -14.97
N LYS A 171 13.44 6.62 -14.65
CA LYS A 171 12.58 5.94 -15.62
C LYS A 171 12.16 6.90 -16.74
N THR A 172 12.35 6.46 -17.99
CA THR A 172 11.79 7.14 -19.16
C THR A 172 10.27 7.22 -19.01
N PRO A 173 9.67 8.42 -19.07
CA PRO A 173 8.24 8.58 -18.91
C PRO A 173 7.50 7.97 -20.10
N ASP A 174 6.31 7.43 -19.85
CA ASP A 174 5.43 6.97 -20.92
C ASP A 174 5.06 8.15 -21.84
N LYS A 175 4.68 7.87 -23.09
CA LYS A 175 4.31 8.90 -24.07
C LYS A 175 3.26 9.87 -23.49
N GLY A 176 3.57 11.16 -23.48
CA GLY A 176 2.70 12.22 -22.93
C GLY A 176 2.78 12.43 -21.42
N GLN A 177 3.66 11.72 -20.71
CA GLN A 177 3.92 11.93 -19.29
C GLN A 177 5.23 12.69 -19.05
N ARG A 178 5.34 13.29 -17.86
CA ARG A 178 6.57 13.95 -17.40
C ARG A 178 7.32 13.02 -16.45
N VAL A 179 8.64 13.18 -16.40
CA VAL A 179 9.49 12.52 -15.41
C VAL A 179 8.96 12.81 -13.99
N CYS A 180 9.03 11.81 -13.10
CA CYS A 180 8.57 12.01 -11.73
C CYS A 180 9.45 13.02 -11.00
N THR A 181 8.85 14.15 -10.61
CA THR A 181 9.49 15.11 -9.70
C THR A 181 9.62 14.53 -8.29
N ASN A 182 10.46 15.15 -7.44
CA ASN A 182 10.67 14.71 -6.06
C ASN A 182 9.35 14.48 -5.29
N ASN A 183 8.40 15.42 -5.37
CA ASN A 183 7.12 15.29 -4.66
C ASN A 183 6.28 14.11 -5.19
N THR A 184 6.32 13.84 -6.49
CA THR A 184 5.66 12.67 -7.09
C THR A 184 6.27 11.37 -6.56
N VAL A 185 7.60 11.28 -6.54
CA VAL A 185 8.32 10.13 -5.98
C VAL A 185 7.94 9.93 -4.51
N MET A 186 7.97 10.98 -3.70
CA MET A 186 7.60 10.91 -2.28
C MET A 186 6.16 10.44 -2.07
N LYS A 187 5.21 10.79 -2.95
CA LYS A 187 3.84 10.26 -2.89
C LYS A 187 3.78 8.76 -3.21
N HIS A 188 4.61 8.26 -4.12
CA HIS A 188 4.71 6.81 -4.38
C HIS A 188 5.34 6.09 -3.18
N MET A 189 6.41 6.64 -2.61
CA MET A 189 7.05 6.10 -1.41
C MET A 189 6.08 6.07 -0.22
N GLU A 190 5.24 7.08 -0.03
CA GLU A 190 4.21 7.09 1.03
C GLU A 190 3.18 5.96 0.84
N ARG A 191 2.69 5.75 -0.38
CA ARG A 191 1.76 4.65 -0.68
C ARG A 191 2.41 3.29 -0.43
N PHE A 192 3.68 3.14 -0.82
CA PHE A 192 4.43 1.93 -0.57
C PHE A 192 4.70 1.71 0.94
N GLN A 193 5.01 2.77 1.68
CA GLN A 193 5.13 2.73 3.13
C GLN A 193 3.83 2.26 3.80
N LYS A 194 2.67 2.73 3.33
CA LYS A 194 1.36 2.26 3.81
C LYS A 194 1.14 0.76 3.55
N LEU A 195 1.55 0.26 2.38
CA LEU A 195 1.50 -1.18 2.07
C LEU A 195 2.40 -1.98 3.02
N MET A 196 3.66 -1.58 3.19
CA MET A 196 4.58 -2.26 4.11
C MET A 196 4.12 -2.17 5.57
N GLY A 197 3.49 -1.06 5.96
CA GLY A 197 2.85 -0.90 7.26
C GLY A 197 1.70 -1.87 7.48
N LEU A 198 0.93 -2.23 6.43
CA LEU A 198 -0.09 -3.26 6.51
C LEU A 198 0.54 -4.64 6.76
N ALA A 199 1.62 -4.98 6.06
CA ALA A 199 2.35 -6.23 6.29
C ALA A 199 2.91 -6.34 7.71
N MET A 200 3.43 -5.23 8.27
CA MET A 200 3.85 -5.15 9.67
C MET A 200 2.69 -5.40 10.64
N LYS A 201 1.52 -4.80 10.40
CA LYS A 201 0.34 -4.99 11.27
C LYS A 201 -0.15 -6.44 11.31
N PHE A 202 0.02 -7.18 10.22
CA PHE A 202 -0.27 -8.61 10.19
C PHE A 202 0.87 -9.51 10.70
N GLY A 203 2.01 -8.93 11.08
CA GLY A 203 3.18 -9.69 11.50
C GLY A 203 3.85 -10.48 10.38
N TRP A 204 3.59 -10.15 9.11
CA TRP A 204 4.23 -10.82 7.96
C TRP A 204 5.70 -10.43 7.80
N ILE A 205 6.08 -9.29 8.36
CA ILE A 205 7.47 -8.85 8.51
C ILE A 205 7.66 -8.34 9.94
N LEU A 206 8.85 -8.58 10.48
CA LEU A 206 9.22 -8.17 11.85
C LEU A 206 9.75 -6.74 11.90
N ARG A 207 10.47 -6.30 10.86
CA ARG A 207 11.09 -4.98 10.77
C ARG A 207 10.65 -4.28 9.49
N GLY A 208 10.10 -3.07 9.63
CA GLY A 208 9.68 -2.26 8.49
C GLY A 208 10.86 -1.65 7.75
N PRO A 209 10.91 -1.68 6.40
CA PRO A 209 12.04 -1.11 5.66
C PRO A 209 12.06 0.43 5.69
N PHE A 210 10.94 1.06 6.03
CA PHE A 210 10.77 2.51 6.05
C PHE A 210 11.17 3.17 7.37
N ILE A 211 11.73 2.44 8.36
CA ILE A 211 12.06 2.99 9.69
C ILE A 211 12.98 4.23 9.58
N HIS A 212 13.95 4.20 8.67
CA HIS A 212 14.91 5.29 8.47
C HIS A 212 14.59 6.14 7.23
N PHE A 213 13.41 5.93 6.61
CA PHE A 213 13.04 6.70 5.42
C PHE A 213 12.45 8.05 5.84
N ASN A 214 13.15 9.13 5.49
CA ASN A 214 12.67 10.48 5.73
C ASN A 214 12.06 11.11 4.47
N ARG A 215 10.79 11.51 4.58
CA ARG A 215 10.03 12.12 3.47
C ARG A 215 10.32 13.62 3.40
N LYS A 216 11.01 14.05 2.35
CA LYS A 216 11.27 15.46 2.06
C LYS A 216 10.40 15.94 0.91
N ILE A 217 9.29 16.63 1.21
CA ILE A 217 8.47 17.31 0.20
C ILE A 217 9.01 18.72 0.04
N VAL A 218 9.21 19.15 -1.20
CA VAL A 218 9.54 20.55 -1.51
C VAL A 218 8.22 21.29 -1.68
N THR A 219 7.89 22.20 -0.77
CA THR A 219 6.79 23.14 -0.96
C THR A 219 7.18 24.11 -2.07
N LYS A 220 6.26 24.32 -3.02
CA LYS A 220 6.38 25.39 -4.00
C LYS A 220 5.43 26.49 -3.57
N ASP A 221 5.91 27.72 -3.62
CA ASP A 221 5.03 28.87 -3.45
C ASP A 221 4.02 28.88 -4.59
N ARG A 222 2.78 29.23 -4.23
CA ARG A 222 1.70 29.37 -5.20
C ARG A 222 1.50 30.85 -5.39
N GLU A 223 1.66 31.29 -6.63
CA GLU A 223 1.23 32.62 -7.04
C GLU A 223 -0.29 32.72 -6.84
N VAL A 224 -0.72 33.88 -6.39
CA VAL A 224 -2.13 34.24 -6.19
C VAL A 224 -2.44 35.40 -7.12
N LEU A 225 -3.67 35.43 -7.62
CA LEU A 225 -4.14 36.56 -8.42
C LEU A 225 -4.49 37.72 -7.49
N ASP A 226 -4.12 38.92 -7.89
CA ASP A 226 -4.68 40.13 -7.30
C ASP A 226 -6.04 40.50 -7.93
N ASP A 227 -6.68 41.53 -7.39
CA ASP A 227 -8.01 41.96 -7.84
C ASP A 227 -7.98 42.53 -9.27
N ASP A 228 -6.89 43.16 -9.69
CA ASP A 228 -6.76 43.77 -11.01
C ASP A 228 -6.51 42.69 -12.08
N GLU A 229 -5.69 41.69 -11.77
CA GLU A 229 -5.47 40.49 -12.60
C GLU A 229 -6.77 39.69 -12.76
N LEU A 230 -7.56 39.52 -11.69
CA LEU A 230 -8.85 38.84 -11.77
C LEU A 230 -9.83 39.62 -12.66
N ARG A 231 -9.88 40.95 -12.54
CA ARG A 231 -10.69 41.81 -13.40
C ARG A 231 -10.24 41.75 -14.85
N LEU A 232 -8.93 41.71 -15.11
CA LEU A 232 -8.40 41.53 -16.45
C LEU A 232 -8.94 40.22 -17.04
N ILE A 233 -8.76 39.09 -16.34
CA ILE A 233 -9.25 37.78 -16.77
C ILE A 233 -10.75 37.81 -17.05
N GLN A 234 -11.55 38.40 -16.16
CA GLN A 234 -13.00 38.49 -16.30
C GLN A 234 -13.43 39.23 -17.59
N ASN A 235 -12.66 40.24 -18.00
CA ASN A 235 -12.99 41.11 -19.13
C ASN A 235 -12.33 40.72 -20.45
N ILE A 236 -11.48 39.68 -20.49
CA ILE A 236 -10.88 39.18 -21.75
C ILE A 236 -12.01 38.73 -22.69
N ASP A 237 -12.05 39.27 -23.90
CA ASP A 237 -12.97 38.78 -24.93
C ASP A 237 -12.45 37.45 -25.52
N LEU A 238 -13.30 36.42 -25.48
CA LEU A 238 -12.97 35.06 -25.91
C LEU A 238 -13.99 34.62 -26.95
N PRO A 239 -13.59 34.47 -28.23
CA PRO A 239 -14.51 34.09 -29.30
C PRO A 239 -14.97 32.63 -29.18
N ASP A 240 -14.16 31.76 -28.54
CA ASP A 240 -14.54 30.38 -28.28
C ASP A 240 -15.45 30.27 -27.05
N VAL A 241 -16.66 29.77 -27.27
CA VAL A 241 -17.71 29.64 -26.24
C VAL A 241 -17.26 28.76 -25.07
N LEU A 242 -16.45 27.73 -25.33
CA LEU A 242 -15.98 26.81 -24.29
C LEU A 242 -14.87 27.44 -23.44
N GLN A 243 -13.97 28.21 -24.06
CA GLN A 243 -12.98 29.02 -23.34
C GLN A 243 -13.65 30.11 -22.50
N ALA A 244 -14.66 30.81 -23.04
CA ALA A 244 -15.45 31.78 -22.30
C ALA A 244 -16.15 31.14 -21.09
N ALA A 245 -16.68 29.92 -21.25
CA ALA A 245 -17.23 29.15 -20.14
C ALA A 245 -16.18 28.75 -19.09
N VAL A 246 -14.97 28.36 -19.51
CA VAL A 246 -13.87 28.07 -18.58
C VAL A 246 -13.49 29.32 -17.78
N ARG A 247 -13.34 30.47 -18.43
CA ARG A 247 -13.06 31.76 -17.78
C ARG A 247 -14.15 32.08 -16.75
N ASP A 248 -15.41 32.01 -17.13
CA ASP A 248 -16.53 32.34 -16.25
C ASP A 248 -16.63 31.38 -15.05
N MET A 249 -16.44 30.08 -15.25
CA MET A 249 -16.38 29.10 -14.16
C MET A 249 -15.18 29.36 -13.23
N PHE A 250 -14.04 29.80 -13.77
CA PHE A 250 -12.87 30.15 -12.98
C PHE A 250 -13.10 31.42 -12.15
N VAL A 251 -13.64 32.48 -12.74
CA VAL A 251 -14.02 33.71 -12.04
C VAL A 251 -15.05 33.41 -10.95
N PHE A 252 -16.07 32.59 -11.25
CA PHE A 252 -17.01 32.11 -10.25
C PHE A 252 -16.32 31.37 -9.09
N SER A 253 -15.31 30.55 -9.38
CA SER A 253 -14.51 29.84 -8.36
C SER A 253 -13.72 30.80 -7.46
N CYS A 254 -13.22 31.91 -7.99
CA CYS A 254 -12.50 32.92 -7.21
C CYS A 254 -13.43 33.62 -6.20
N TYR A 255 -14.66 33.96 -6.62
CA TYR A 255 -15.63 34.61 -5.74
C TYR A 255 -16.33 33.67 -4.75
N THR A 256 -16.38 32.36 -5.04
CA THR A 256 -17.09 31.37 -4.20
C THR A 256 -16.16 30.40 -3.48
N GLY A 257 -14.86 30.38 -3.77
CA GLY A 257 -13.91 29.41 -3.21
C GLY A 257 -14.27 27.94 -3.48
N LEU A 258 -15.16 27.67 -4.45
CA LEU A 258 -15.56 26.32 -4.82
C LEU A 258 -14.49 25.66 -5.68
N ALA A 259 -14.17 24.41 -5.38
CA ALA A 259 -13.28 23.62 -6.22
C ALA A 259 -13.97 23.28 -7.55
N TYR A 260 -13.19 23.07 -8.62
CA TYR A 260 -13.70 22.65 -9.93
C TYR A 260 -14.71 21.48 -9.85
N SER A 261 -14.43 20.47 -9.01
CA SER A 261 -15.32 19.32 -8.84
C SER A 261 -16.65 19.65 -8.17
N GLU A 262 -16.69 20.72 -7.37
CA GLU A 262 -17.90 21.21 -6.71
C GLU A 262 -18.73 22.02 -7.71
N ILE A 263 -18.11 22.96 -8.43
CA ILE A 263 -18.74 23.74 -9.51
C ILE A 263 -19.34 22.82 -10.56
N ASN A 264 -18.61 21.79 -10.99
CA ASN A 264 -19.08 20.82 -11.98
C ASN A 264 -20.30 19.99 -11.52
N SER A 265 -20.57 19.95 -10.20
CA SER A 265 -21.75 19.29 -9.64
C SER A 265 -22.74 20.27 -9.01
N LEU A 266 -22.52 21.57 -9.17
CA LEU A 266 -23.42 22.58 -8.70
C LEU A 266 -24.67 22.51 -9.57
N SER A 267 -25.81 22.33 -8.91
CA SER A 267 -27.13 22.22 -9.53
C SER A 267 -28.08 23.23 -8.89
N PRO A 268 -29.20 23.57 -9.54
CA PRO A 268 -30.16 24.54 -9.01
C PRO A 268 -30.68 24.20 -7.61
N CYS A 269 -30.76 22.92 -7.22
CA CYS A 269 -31.22 22.53 -5.88
C CYS A 269 -30.26 22.90 -4.75
N HIS A 270 -29.01 23.25 -5.06
CA HIS A 270 -28.04 23.77 -4.09
C HIS A 270 -28.18 25.29 -3.88
N ILE A 271 -29.03 25.97 -4.66
CA ILE A 271 -29.25 27.41 -4.56
C ILE A 271 -30.53 27.65 -3.77
N THR A 272 -30.42 28.40 -2.68
CA THR A 272 -31.55 28.75 -1.81
C THR A 272 -31.62 30.26 -1.64
N THR A 273 -32.83 30.80 -1.54
CA THR A 273 -33.04 32.22 -1.23
C THR A 273 -33.55 32.34 0.21
N ASP A 274 -33.00 33.29 0.96
CA ASP A 274 -33.51 33.61 2.30
C ASP A 274 -34.76 34.52 2.24
N ASN A 275 -35.33 34.83 3.41
CA ASN A 275 -36.51 35.68 3.52
C ASN A 275 -36.25 37.15 3.14
N GLU A 276 -34.98 37.56 3.08
CA GLU A 276 -34.55 38.92 2.72
C GLU A 276 -34.18 39.04 1.23
N GLY A 277 -34.29 37.95 0.46
CA GLY A 277 -33.96 37.90 -0.96
C GLY A 277 -32.48 37.59 -1.26
N GLY A 278 -31.66 37.34 -0.22
CA GLY A 278 -30.27 36.92 -0.35
C GLY A 278 -30.16 35.51 -0.94
N VAL A 279 -29.27 35.33 -1.92
CA VAL A 279 -29.05 34.03 -2.58
C VAL A 279 -27.87 33.31 -1.91
N TRP A 280 -28.06 32.04 -1.58
CA TRP A 280 -27.11 31.20 -0.86
C TRP A 280 -26.83 29.90 -1.62
N LEU A 281 -25.58 29.43 -1.52
CA LEU A 281 -25.18 28.09 -1.93
C LEU A 281 -25.09 27.18 -0.71
N VAL A 282 -25.78 26.04 -0.78
CA VAL A 282 -25.77 25.00 0.25
C VAL A 282 -25.28 23.70 -0.36
N MET A 283 -24.04 23.30 -0.06
CA MET A 283 -23.45 22.07 -0.61
C MET A 283 -22.69 21.28 0.46
N LYS A 284 -22.53 19.98 0.23
CA LYS A 284 -21.71 19.10 1.07
C LYS A 284 -20.31 18.94 0.48
N ARG A 285 -19.26 19.07 1.32
CA ARG A 285 -17.85 18.88 0.88
C ARG A 285 -17.59 17.41 0.51
N LYS A 286 -17.27 17.15 -0.77
CA LYS A 286 -17.04 15.79 -1.30
C LYS A 286 -15.76 15.09 -0.80
N LYS A 287 -14.74 15.84 -0.35
CA LYS A 287 -13.41 15.27 -0.05
C LYS A 287 -13.25 14.74 1.39
N THR A 288 -14.14 15.11 2.31
CA THR A 288 -14.12 14.72 3.73
C THR A 288 -15.02 13.50 3.99
N LEU A 289 -14.73 12.37 3.31
CA LEU A 289 -15.50 11.14 3.45
C LEU A 289 -15.28 10.37 4.78
N THR A 290 -14.55 10.93 5.75
CA THR A 290 -14.20 10.19 6.98
C THR A 290 -14.63 10.85 8.27
N THR A 291 -15.11 12.10 8.24
CA THR A 291 -15.66 12.75 9.44
C THR A 291 -16.54 13.92 9.02
N ASN A 292 -17.85 13.73 9.18
CA ASN A 292 -18.93 14.70 9.01
C ASN A 292 -19.20 15.18 7.58
N GLU A 293 -20.38 14.82 7.07
CA GLU A 293 -21.05 15.47 5.94
C GLU A 293 -21.43 16.91 6.31
N ARG A 294 -20.44 17.77 6.54
CA ARG A 294 -20.70 19.18 6.82
C ARG A 294 -21.14 19.84 5.53
N SER A 295 -22.42 20.22 5.50
CA SER A 295 -22.90 21.23 4.57
C SER A 295 -22.19 22.55 4.89
N PHE A 296 -21.80 23.28 3.85
CA PHE A 296 -21.40 24.67 3.98
C PHE A 296 -22.45 25.55 3.32
N HIS A 297 -22.64 26.74 3.91
CA HIS A 297 -23.55 27.76 3.44
C HIS A 297 -22.70 28.97 3.04
N MET A 298 -22.94 29.52 1.86
CA MET A 298 -22.19 30.65 1.35
C MET A 298 -23.14 31.62 0.64
N MET A 299 -23.07 32.89 1.00
CA MET A 299 -23.80 33.93 0.29
C MET A 299 -23.19 34.15 -1.10
N VAL A 300 -24.03 34.24 -2.12
CA VAL A 300 -23.61 34.47 -3.50
C VAL A 300 -23.46 35.96 -3.75
N LEU A 301 -22.24 36.39 -4.03
CA LEU A 301 -21.95 37.77 -4.42
C LEU A 301 -22.63 38.14 -5.76
N PRO A 302 -22.96 39.42 -6.01
CA PRO A 302 -23.65 39.83 -7.23
C PRO A 302 -22.98 39.38 -8.53
N ILE A 303 -21.65 39.41 -8.59
CA ILE A 303 -20.88 38.95 -9.76
C ILE A 303 -21.07 37.44 -9.99
N ALA A 304 -20.99 36.64 -8.92
CA ALA A 304 -21.23 35.21 -8.98
C ALA A 304 -22.69 34.89 -9.37
N LEU A 305 -23.65 35.68 -8.89
CA LEU A 305 -25.06 35.54 -9.25
C LEU A 305 -25.30 35.85 -10.73
N ALA A 306 -24.67 36.89 -11.28
CA ALA A 306 -24.74 37.22 -12.70
C ALA A 306 -24.24 36.06 -13.58
N LEU A 307 -23.17 35.38 -13.15
CA LEU A 307 -22.66 34.18 -13.85
C LEU A 307 -23.65 33.02 -13.78
N ILE A 308 -24.28 32.76 -12.63
CA ILE A 308 -25.35 31.75 -12.51
C ILE A 308 -26.49 32.06 -13.49
N GLN A 309 -26.93 33.32 -13.55
CA GLN A 309 -28.01 33.74 -14.44
C GLN A 309 -27.64 33.61 -15.92
N LYS A 310 -26.40 33.96 -16.29
CA LYS A 310 -25.87 33.83 -17.66
C LYS A 310 -26.00 32.39 -18.20
N TYR A 311 -25.74 31.38 -17.37
CA TYR A 311 -25.76 29.98 -17.79
C TYR A 311 -27.10 29.25 -17.55
N ARG A 312 -28.10 29.94 -16.97
CA ARG A 312 -29.42 29.36 -16.66
C ARG A 312 -30.10 28.67 -17.84
N PHE A 313 -29.90 29.19 -19.05
CA PHE A 313 -30.49 28.68 -20.28
C PHE A 313 -29.50 27.97 -21.20
N SER A 314 -28.30 27.64 -20.69
CA SER A 314 -27.30 26.90 -21.46
C SER A 314 -27.79 25.46 -21.71
N PRO A 315 -27.87 25.00 -22.99
CA PRO A 315 -28.34 23.65 -23.29
C PRO A 315 -27.54 22.54 -22.59
N ASP A 316 -26.21 22.69 -22.50
CA ASP A 316 -25.32 21.73 -21.84
C ASP A 316 -25.58 21.65 -20.33
N ALA A 317 -25.80 22.81 -19.69
CA ALA A 317 -26.09 22.89 -18.26
C ALA A 317 -27.46 22.27 -17.94
N ILE A 318 -28.49 22.58 -18.74
CA ILE A 318 -29.85 22.04 -18.60
C ILE A 318 -29.86 20.52 -18.75
N HIS A 319 -29.23 19.98 -19.80
CA HIS A 319 -29.19 18.54 -20.06
C HIS A 319 -28.55 17.76 -18.89
N ARG A 320 -27.66 18.40 -18.13
CA ARG A 320 -26.96 17.80 -16.99
C ARG A 320 -27.57 18.13 -15.63
N GLU A 321 -28.67 18.89 -15.60
CA GLU A 321 -29.26 19.43 -14.37
C GLU A 321 -28.24 20.22 -13.52
N ALA A 322 -27.28 20.88 -14.19
CA ALA A 322 -26.20 21.64 -13.57
C ALA A 322 -26.38 23.15 -13.81
N VAL A 323 -25.68 23.97 -13.03
CA VAL A 323 -25.66 25.44 -13.19
C VAL A 323 -24.72 25.88 -14.30
N PHE A 324 -23.61 25.17 -14.50
CA PHE A 324 -22.58 25.49 -15.48
C PHE A 324 -22.39 24.34 -16.48
N PRO A 325 -21.88 24.64 -17.70
CA PRO A 325 -21.43 23.61 -18.64
C PRO A 325 -20.22 22.83 -18.08
N CYS A 326 -19.88 21.71 -18.71
CA CYS A 326 -18.81 20.82 -18.21
C CYS A 326 -17.63 20.66 -19.19
N PRO A 327 -16.74 21.67 -19.28
CA PRO A 327 -15.43 21.44 -19.86
C PRO A 327 -14.68 20.41 -19.00
N SER A 328 -13.94 19.48 -19.62
CA SER A 328 -13.12 18.52 -18.85
C SER A 328 -12.08 19.24 -17.99
N ASN A 329 -11.70 18.68 -16.85
CA ASN A 329 -10.68 19.29 -15.98
C ASN A 329 -9.34 19.48 -16.73
N GLN A 330 -8.98 18.55 -17.62
CA GLN A 330 -7.79 18.68 -18.45
C GLN A 330 -7.88 19.86 -19.41
N TYR A 331 -9.04 20.04 -20.08
CA TYR A 331 -9.27 21.18 -20.97
C TYR A 331 -9.26 22.49 -20.18
N THR A 332 -9.95 22.54 -19.04
CA THR A 332 -10.01 23.70 -18.15
C THR A 332 -8.59 24.18 -17.77
N ASN A 333 -7.74 23.27 -17.29
CA ASN A 333 -6.34 23.59 -16.93
C ASN A 333 -5.47 24.00 -18.13
N ARG A 334 -5.86 23.65 -19.35
CA ARG A 334 -5.14 24.05 -20.57
C ARG A 334 -5.62 25.42 -21.06
N ALA A 335 -6.92 25.70 -20.97
CA ALA A 335 -7.50 26.97 -21.39
C ALA A 335 -7.18 28.12 -20.44
N LEU A 336 -6.94 27.84 -19.15
CA LEU A 336 -6.51 28.84 -18.17
C LEU A 336 -5.01 29.18 -18.23
N LYS A 337 -4.23 28.51 -19.08
CA LYS A 337 -2.78 28.73 -19.23
C LYS A 337 -2.48 29.37 -20.56
#